data_AF-A0A850JFT5-F1
#
_entry.id   AF-A0A850JFT5-F1
#
_cell.length_a   1.000
_cell.length_b   1.000
_cell.length_c   1.000
_cell.angle_alpha   90.00
_cell.angle_beta   90.00
_cell.angle_gamma   90.00
#
_symmetry.space_group_name_H-M   'P 1'
#
loop_
_entity.id
_entity.type
_entity.pdbx_description
1 polymer ?
#
loop_
_entity_poly.entity_id
_entity_poly.type
_entity_poly.pdbx_seq_one_letter_code
_entity_poly.pdbx_strand_id
1 'polypeptide(L)'
;MGCEELQAWAFARVVDRVLQRREFASGVEGKPVLPGFFGGTERHSLAIDYAMRPLFAYLRTSVVPTSVYAASEDWGSTETGLPDRITRAGAELAALMTARPAPPKPDPYENPVPFEDLLSAGSR
;
A
#
# COMPACT_ATOMS: atom_id res chain seq x y z
N MET A 1 10.05 -8.51 -29.32
CA MET A 1 9.57 -8.11 -27.98
C MET A 1 10.28 -6.82 -27.62
N GLY A 2 9.56 -5.70 -27.67
CA GLY A 2 10.14 -4.38 -27.40
C GLY A 2 10.42 -4.17 -25.90
N CYS A 3 11.27 -3.19 -25.56
CA CYS A 3 11.56 -2.85 -24.15
C CYS A 3 10.28 -2.52 -23.36
N GLU A 4 9.31 -1.84 -23.99
CA GLU A 4 8.00 -1.54 -23.40
C GLU A 4 7.14 -2.80 -23.18
N GLU A 5 7.15 -3.76 -24.10
CA GLU A 5 6.46 -5.05 -23.91
C GLU A 5 7.08 -5.85 -22.75
N LEU A 6 8.39 -5.80 -22.58
CA LEU A 6 9.09 -6.45 -21.47
C LEU A 6 8.75 -5.80 -20.12
N GLN A 7 8.61 -4.47 -20.07
CA GLN A 7 8.19 -3.74 -18.86
C GLN A 7 6.73 -4.02 -18.50
N ALA A 8 5.83 -4.01 -19.49
CA ALA A 8 4.43 -4.38 -19.30
C ALA A 8 4.29 -5.84 -18.85
N TRP A 9 5.08 -6.75 -19.43
CA TRP A 9 5.07 -8.17 -19.06
C TRP A 9 5.65 -8.42 -17.67
N ALA A 10 6.73 -7.73 -17.28
CA ALA A 10 7.30 -7.83 -15.94
C ALA A 10 6.32 -7.33 -14.87
N PHE A 11 5.66 -6.20 -15.11
CA PHE A 11 4.63 -5.67 -14.23
C PHE A 11 3.44 -6.63 -14.10
N ALA A 12 2.92 -7.12 -15.23
CA ALA A 12 1.81 -8.08 -15.24
C ALA A 12 2.17 -9.37 -14.48
N ARG A 13 3.41 -9.85 -14.56
CA ARG A 13 3.87 -11.06 -13.86
C ARG A 13 4.06 -10.86 -12.36
N VAL A 14 4.48 -9.68 -11.93
CA VAL A 14 4.55 -9.30 -10.51
C VAL A 14 3.14 -9.19 -9.94
N VAL A 15 2.23 -8.51 -10.66
CA VAL A 15 0.82 -8.36 -10.26
C VAL A 15 0.14 -9.73 -10.20
N ASP A 16 0.27 -10.57 -11.23
CA ASP A 16 -0.28 -11.92 -11.24
C ASP A 16 0.27 -12.75 -10.07
N ARG A 17 1.58 -12.69 -9.79
CA ARG A 17 2.18 -13.42 -8.66
C ARG A 17 1.70 -12.93 -7.29
N VAL A 18 1.46 -11.62 -7.13
CA VAL A 18 0.92 -11.05 -5.88
C VAL A 18 -0.56 -11.42 -5.73
N LEU A 19 -1.35 -11.38 -6.82
CA LEU A 19 -2.77 -11.74 -6.82
C LEU A 19 -3.01 -13.25 -6.68
N GLN A 20 -2.10 -14.10 -7.16
CA GLN A 20 -2.19 -15.57 -7.05
C GLN A 20 -1.90 -16.08 -5.63
N ARG A 21 -1.39 -15.25 -4.71
CA ARG A 21 -1.30 -15.64 -3.29
C ARG A 21 -2.68 -15.58 -2.67
N ARG A 22 -3.25 -16.75 -2.35
CA ARG A 22 -4.56 -16.88 -1.67
C ARG A 22 -4.67 -16.08 -0.37
N GLU A 23 -3.55 -15.82 0.30
CA GLU A 23 -3.46 -15.02 1.54
C GLU A 23 -3.50 -13.51 1.29
N PHE A 24 -3.20 -13.05 0.07
CA PHE A 24 -3.17 -11.62 -0.25
C PHE A 24 -4.58 -11.03 -0.32
N ALA A 25 -5.51 -11.72 -1.00
CA ALA A 25 -6.89 -11.28 -1.16
C ALA A 25 -7.64 -11.24 0.18
N SER A 26 -7.51 -12.27 1.03
CA SER A 26 -8.08 -12.23 2.40
C SER A 26 -7.35 -11.25 3.30
N GLY A 27 -6.07 -10.98 3.03
CA GLY A 27 -5.24 -10.07 3.79
C GLY A 27 -5.55 -8.59 3.59
N VAL A 28 -6.31 -8.18 2.57
CA VAL A 28 -6.59 -6.75 2.29
C VAL A 28 -8.06 -6.38 2.26
N GLU A 29 -8.95 -7.36 2.32
CA GLU A 29 -10.39 -7.12 2.38
C GLU A 29 -10.75 -6.16 3.52
N GLY A 30 -11.52 -5.12 3.18
CA GLY A 30 -11.95 -4.09 4.11
C GLY A 30 -10.85 -3.17 4.65
N LYS A 31 -9.59 -3.30 4.22
CA LYS A 31 -8.53 -2.39 4.67
C LYS A 31 -8.67 -1.00 4.05
N PRO A 32 -8.48 0.10 4.81
CA PRO A 32 -8.31 1.42 4.26
C PRO A 32 -7.12 1.48 3.30
N VAL A 33 -7.28 2.08 2.12
CA VAL A 33 -6.24 2.19 1.10
C VAL A 33 -6.17 3.62 0.54
N LEU A 34 -4.96 4.15 0.44
CA LEU A 34 -4.63 5.39 -0.27
C LEU A 34 -3.84 5.06 -1.54
N PRO A 35 -4.42 5.23 -2.74
CA PRO A 35 -3.70 5.03 -3.98
C PRO A 35 -2.67 6.15 -4.18
N GLY A 36 -1.41 5.75 -4.34
CA GLY A 36 -0.30 6.64 -4.70
C GLY A 36 0.45 6.07 -5.91
N PHE A 37 0.79 6.92 -6.87
CA PHE A 37 1.56 6.54 -8.05
C PHE A 37 2.53 7.65 -8.46
N PHE A 38 3.60 7.30 -9.15
CA PHE A 38 4.56 8.25 -9.71
C PHE A 38 4.86 7.92 -11.17
N GLY A 39 5.15 8.92 -12.01
CA GLY A 39 5.56 8.67 -13.39
C GLY A 39 6.19 9.86 -14.08
N GLY A 40 6.58 9.67 -15.35
CA GLY A 40 7.39 10.65 -16.06
C GLY A 40 6.67 11.96 -16.39
N THR A 41 5.35 11.93 -16.59
CA THR A 41 4.55 13.10 -16.99
C THR A 41 3.11 12.94 -16.49
N GLU A 42 2.39 14.04 -16.32
CA GLU A 42 0.97 14.08 -15.95
C GLU A 42 0.01 13.35 -16.90
N ARG A 43 0.45 12.99 -18.11
CA ARG A 43 -0.35 12.26 -19.12
C ARG A 43 -0.88 10.91 -18.63
N HIS A 44 -0.24 10.33 -17.62
CA HIS A 44 -0.64 9.04 -17.03
C HIS A 44 -1.33 9.18 -15.67
N SER A 45 -1.64 10.40 -15.23
CA SER A 45 -2.28 10.66 -13.93
C SER A 45 -3.58 9.86 -13.76
N LEU A 46 -4.41 9.80 -14.80
CA LEU A 46 -5.69 9.06 -14.80
C LEU A 46 -5.54 7.54 -14.66
N ALA A 47 -4.35 6.97 -14.86
CA ALA A 47 -4.16 5.53 -14.66
C ALA A 47 -4.46 5.11 -13.21
N ILE A 48 -4.26 6.01 -12.24
CA ILE A 48 -4.56 5.74 -10.84
C ILE A 48 -6.06 5.49 -10.61
N ASP A 49 -6.93 6.26 -11.25
CA ASP A 49 -8.36 6.12 -11.10
C ASP A 49 -8.91 4.98 -11.96
N TYR A 50 -8.48 4.87 -13.22
CA TYR A 50 -9.07 3.92 -14.16
C TYR A 50 -8.51 2.49 -14.07
N ALA A 51 -7.29 2.31 -13.56
CA ALA A 51 -6.70 0.98 -13.40
C ALA A 51 -6.72 0.50 -11.94
N MET A 52 -6.32 1.36 -10.99
CA MET A 52 -6.14 0.91 -9.60
C MET A 52 -7.46 0.86 -8.82
N ARG A 53 -8.38 1.81 -9.02
CA ARG A 53 -9.64 1.79 -8.25
C ARG A 53 -10.51 0.57 -8.56
N PRO A 54 -10.67 0.11 -9.82
CA PRO A 54 -11.36 -1.15 -10.10
C PRO A 54 -10.69 -2.36 -9.43
N LEU A 55 -9.35 -2.42 -9.40
CA LEU A 55 -8.60 -3.49 -8.74
C LEU A 55 -8.88 -3.52 -7.23
N PHE A 56 -8.85 -2.37 -6.58
CA PHE A 56 -9.12 -2.26 -5.14
C PHE A 56 -10.59 -2.54 -4.80
N ALA A 57 -11.52 -2.13 -5.66
CA ALA A 57 -12.93 -2.49 -5.54
C ALA A 57 -13.12 -4.01 -5.63
N TYR A 58 -12.45 -4.68 -6.58
CA TYR A 58 -12.47 -6.14 -6.69
C TYR A 58 -11.94 -6.83 -5.43
N LEU A 59 -10.88 -6.27 -4.83
CA LEU A 59 -10.30 -6.73 -3.57
C LEU A 59 -11.11 -6.33 -2.32
N ARG A 60 -12.27 -5.66 -2.49
CA ARG A 60 -13.16 -5.20 -1.42
C ARG A 60 -12.45 -4.29 -0.40
N THR A 61 -11.48 -3.49 -0.84
CA THR A 61 -10.80 -2.53 0.05
C THR A 61 -11.61 -1.25 0.18
N SER A 62 -11.33 -0.46 1.23
CA SER A 62 -11.96 0.85 1.45
C SER A 62 -11.03 1.95 0.94
N VAL A 63 -11.19 2.36 -0.31
CA VAL A 63 -10.30 3.35 -0.96
C VAL A 63 -10.72 4.77 -0.59
N VAL A 64 -9.77 5.63 -0.19
CA VAL A 64 -10.02 7.06 0.03
C VAL A 64 -10.39 7.78 -1.28
N PRO A 65 -11.19 8.88 -1.22
CA PRO A 65 -11.54 9.66 -2.40
C PRO A 65 -10.34 10.28 -3.13
N THR A 66 -9.35 10.81 -2.40
CA THR A 66 -8.21 11.49 -3.00
C THR A 66 -7.08 10.52 -3.35
N SER A 67 -6.81 10.36 -4.64
CA SER A 67 -5.64 9.66 -5.15
C SER A 67 -4.46 10.61 -5.41
N VAL A 68 -3.23 10.15 -5.20
CA VAL A 68 -2.02 10.96 -5.41
C VAL A 68 -1.22 10.45 -6.60
N TYR A 69 -1.03 11.29 -7.62
CA TYR A 69 -0.06 11.07 -8.69
C TYR A 69 1.04 12.12 -8.57
N ALA A 70 2.30 11.69 -8.64
CA ALA A 70 3.46 12.57 -8.70
C ALA A 70 4.16 12.42 -10.06
N ALA A 71 4.15 13.48 -10.87
CA ALA A 71 4.91 13.58 -12.10
C ALA A 71 6.38 13.93 -11.80
N SER A 72 7.29 13.65 -12.75
CA SER A 72 8.70 14.02 -12.59
C SER A 72 8.93 15.52 -12.35
N GLU A 73 8.06 16.38 -12.89
CA GLU A 73 8.12 17.84 -12.74
C GLU A 73 7.69 18.35 -11.35
N ASP A 74 7.04 17.50 -10.54
CA ASP A 74 6.69 17.84 -9.16
C ASP A 74 7.92 17.86 -8.24
N TRP A 75 9.00 17.16 -8.62
CA TRP A 75 10.19 17.08 -7.79
C TRP A 75 11.01 18.38 -7.84
N GLY A 76 11.22 18.99 -6.69
CA GLY A 76 11.94 20.27 -6.59
C GLY A 76 11.09 21.50 -6.92
N SER A 77 9.80 21.32 -7.16
CA SER A 77 8.84 22.40 -7.35
C SER A 77 7.93 22.54 -6.11
N THR A 78 7.75 23.76 -5.61
CA THR A 78 6.80 24.08 -4.53
C THR A 78 5.41 24.43 -5.06
N GLU A 79 5.28 24.66 -6.37
CA GLU A 79 4.09 25.26 -6.98
C GLU A 79 3.06 24.23 -7.48
N THR A 80 3.35 22.93 -7.40
CA THR A 80 2.51 21.90 -8.04
C THR A 80 1.35 21.40 -7.19
N GLY A 81 1.17 21.96 -5.99
CA GLY A 81 0.12 21.58 -5.05
C GLY A 81 0.17 20.12 -4.61
N LEU A 82 1.23 19.38 -4.93
CA LEU A 82 1.42 17.98 -4.54
C LEU A 82 1.44 17.81 -3.00
N PRO A 83 2.15 18.66 -2.21
CA PRO A 83 2.11 18.57 -0.75
C PRO A 83 0.69 18.68 -0.17
N ASP A 84 -0.13 19.60 -0.68
CA ASP A 84 -1.50 19.78 -0.22
C ASP A 84 -2.39 18.58 -0.55
N ARG A 85 -2.21 18.01 -1.75
CA ARG A 85 -2.90 16.77 -2.16
C ARG A 85 -2.51 15.59 -1.25
N ILE A 86 -1.23 15.44 -0.93
CA ILE A 86 -0.74 14.39 -0.01
C ILE A 86 -1.33 14.60 1.39
N THR A 87 -1.31 15.82 1.91
CA THR A 87 -1.89 16.14 3.23
C THR A 87 -3.38 15.81 3.29
N ARG A 88 -4.14 16.19 2.26
CA ARG A 88 -5.59 15.88 2.18
C ARG A 88 -5.83 14.37 2.14
N ALA A 89 -5.14 13.66 1.26
CA ALA A 89 -5.28 12.22 1.13
C ALA A 89 -4.89 11.50 2.44
N GLY A 90 -3.80 11.93 3.07
CA GLY A 90 -3.36 11.42 4.37
C GLY A 90 -4.40 11.63 5.48
N ALA A 91 -5.05 12.80 5.52
CA ALA A 91 -6.12 13.07 6.46
C ALA A 91 -7.36 12.18 6.23
N GLU A 92 -7.76 11.96 4.98
CA GLU A 92 -8.84 11.04 4.62
C GLU A 92 -8.52 9.60 5.04
N LEU A 93 -7.28 9.14 4.81
CA LEU A 93 -6.84 7.81 5.22
C LEU A 93 -6.84 7.69 6.75
N ALA A 94 -6.30 8.68 7.46
CA ALA A 94 -6.29 8.70 8.91
C ALA A 94 -7.71 8.62 9.49
N ALA A 95 -8.66 9.36 8.91
CA ALA A 95 -10.06 9.30 9.32
C ALA A 95 -10.64 7.88 9.15
N LEU A 96 -10.35 7.20 8.04
CA LEU A 96 -10.78 5.80 7.85
C LEU A 96 -10.12 4.83 8.83
N MET A 97 -8.83 5.00 9.12
CA MET A 97 -8.11 4.17 10.10
C MET A 97 -8.64 4.37 11.52
N THR A 98 -8.97 5.60 11.91
CA THR A 98 -9.58 5.89 13.22
C THR A 98 -11.00 5.33 13.32
N ALA A 99 -11.78 5.39 12.24
CA ALA A 99 -13.14 4.83 12.20
C ALA A 99 -13.15 3.30 12.23
N ARG A 100 -12.05 2.64 11.82
CA ARG A 100 -11.90 1.18 11.82
C ARG A 100 -10.58 0.78 12.49
N PRO A 101 -10.55 0.73 13.84
CA PRO A 101 -9.38 0.26 14.56
C PRO A 101 -9.01 -1.16 14.12
N ALA A 102 -7.73 -1.38 13.80
CA ALA A 102 -7.24 -2.72 13.55
C ALA A 102 -7.36 -3.56 14.83
N PRO A 103 -7.70 -4.86 14.73
CA PRO A 103 -7.60 -5.75 15.88
C PRO A 103 -6.14 -5.72 16.40
N PRO A 104 -5.95 -5.73 17.73
CA PRO A 104 -4.62 -5.76 18.30
C PRO A 104 -3.85 -6.96 17.76
N LYS A 105 -2.67 -6.71 17.19
CA LYS A 105 -1.78 -7.78 16.80
C LYS A 105 -1.25 -8.42 18.09
N PRO A 106 -1.29 -9.75 18.25
CA PRO A 106 -0.66 -10.41 19.38
C PRO A 106 0.80 -9.94 19.47
N ASP A 107 1.18 -9.37 20.61
CA ASP A 107 2.56 -8.98 20.85
C ASP A 107 3.33 -10.24 21.27
N PRO A 108 4.29 -10.72 20.45
CA PRO A 108 5.08 -11.90 20.79
C PRO A 108 5.97 -11.69 22.02
N TYR A 109 6.10 -10.46 22.53
CA TYR A 109 6.93 -10.10 23.67
C TYR A 109 6.13 -9.73 24.92
N GLU A 110 4.80 -9.80 24.90
CA GLU A 110 3.97 -9.47 26.07
C GLU A 110 4.24 -10.40 27.26
N ASN A 111 4.63 -11.65 26.97
CA ASN A 111 5.03 -12.62 27.98
C ASN A 111 6.34 -13.30 27.58
N PRO A 112 7.50 -12.65 27.82
CA PRO A 112 8.78 -13.22 27.47
C PRO A 112 9.13 -14.38 28.39
N VAL A 113 9.85 -15.37 27.86
CA VAL A 113 10.40 -16.48 28.66
C VAL A 113 11.35 -15.89 29.72
N PRO A 114 11.20 -16.26 31.02
CA PRO A 114 12.13 -15.83 32.05
C PRO A 114 13.57 -16.21 31.73
N PHE A 115 14.51 -15.30 31.98
CA PHE A 115 15.93 -15.52 31.67
C PHE A 115 16.52 -16.75 32.39
N GLU A 116 16.01 -17.05 33.59
CA GLU A 116 16.41 -18.21 34.40
C GLU A 116 16.18 -19.55 33.67
N ASP A 117 15.10 -19.65 32.88
CA ASP A 117 14.76 -20.84 32.11
C ASP A 117 15.71 -21.01 30.91
N LEU A 118 16.16 -19.91 30.32
CA LEU A 118 17.13 -19.90 29.21
C LEU A 118 18.53 -20.31 29.68
N LEU A 119 18.95 -19.84 30.85
CA LEU A 119 20.21 -20.23 31.48
C LEU A 119 20.25 -21.74 31.79
N SER A 120 19.15 -22.28 32.31
CA SER A 120 19.01 -23.68 32.72
C SER A 120 18.95 -24.66 31.54
N ALA A 121 18.53 -24.20 30.36
CA ALA A 121 18.45 -25.00 29.14
C ALA A 121 19.80 -25.16 28.42
N GLY A 122 20.71 -24.19 28.55
CA GLY A 122 22.03 -24.19 27.89
C GLY A 122 23.14 -24.88 28.69
N SER A 123 22.89 -25.24 29.95
CA SER A 123 23.87 -25.89 30.83
C SER A 123 23.83 -27.43 30.78
N ARG A 124 23.16 -28.04 29.79
CA ARG A 124 23.08 -29.49 29.57
C ARG A 124 23.92 -29.94 28.38
#